data_AF-Q1KTG8-F1
#
_entry.id   AF-Q1KTG8-F1
#
_cell.length_a   1.000
_cell.length_b   1.000
_cell.length_c   1.000
_cell.angle_alpha   90.00
_cell.angle_beta   90.00
_cell.angle_gamma   90.00
#
_symmetry.space_group_name_H-M   'P 1'
#
loop_
_entity.id
_entity.type
_entity.pdbx_description
1 polymer ?
#
loop_
_entity_poly.entity_id
_entity_poly.type
_entity_poly.pdbx_seq_one_letter_code
_entity_poly.pdbx_strand_id
1 'polypeptide(L)'
;RLVGATRGHALLKKKSDALTVQFRQILKKIVSAKESMGEILKSSYFSLTEAKYVAGDNIKHVVLENVQNASLKVRSHQENIAGVKLPKFEYFTDGETKNDLTGLARGGQQVQACRTAYVKAIEVLVELASLQTSFLTLDEAIKTTNRRVNALENVVKPR
;
A
#
# COMPACT_ATOMS: atom_id res chain seq x y z
N ARG A 1 19.83 34.11 21.61
CA ARG A 1 18.52 33.72 21.02
C ARG A 1 18.59 33.62 19.49
N LEU A 2 19.10 34.64 18.79
CA LEU A 2 19.25 34.63 17.32
C LEU A 2 20.08 33.44 16.77
N VAL A 3 21.21 33.10 17.41
CA VAL A 3 22.09 31.98 17.00
C VAL A 3 21.39 30.60 17.10
N GLY A 4 20.46 30.45 18.05
CA GLY A 4 19.65 29.23 18.18
C GLY A 4 18.60 29.14 17.08
N ALA A 5 17.95 30.26 16.73
CA ALA A 5 16.98 30.33 15.64
C ALA A 5 17.63 30.08 14.28
N THR A 6 18.84 30.60 14.02
CA THR A 6 19.58 30.35 12.77
C THR A 6 20.04 28.90 12.64
N ARG A 7 20.56 28.29 13.71
CA ARG A 7 20.91 26.85 13.72
C ARG A 7 19.66 25.96 13.57
N GLY A 8 18.57 26.28 14.26
CA GLY A 8 17.31 25.55 14.16
C GLY A 8 16.71 25.60 12.75
N HIS A 9 16.75 26.76 12.11
CA HIS A 9 16.35 26.93 10.71
C HIS A 9 17.19 26.05 9.76
N ALA A 10 18.53 26.07 9.90
CA ALA A 10 19.41 25.26 9.07
C ALA A 10 19.17 23.74 9.23
N LEU A 11 18.90 23.27 10.45
CA LEU A 11 18.58 21.87 10.73
C LEU A 11 17.22 21.46 10.14
N LEU A 12 16.20 22.29 10.32
CA LEU A 12 14.86 22.03 9.79
C LEU A 12 14.84 22.05 8.26
N LYS A 13 15.62 22.94 7.63
CA LYS A 13 15.78 22.97 6.18
C LYS A 13 16.44 21.69 5.65
N LYS A 14 17.53 21.24 6.27
CA LYS A 14 18.17 19.95 5.91
C LYS A 14 17.22 18.76 6.09
N LYS A 15 16.41 18.73 7.15
CA LYS A 15 15.38 17.70 7.35
C LYS A 15 14.31 17.73 6.25
N SER A 16 13.83 18.92 5.89
CA SER A 16 12.86 19.12 4.80
C SER A 16 13.40 18.63 3.46
N ASP A 17 14.64 18.98 3.13
CA ASP A 17 15.29 18.55 1.87
C ASP A 17 15.40 17.02 1.81
N ALA A 18 15.84 16.39 2.90
CA ALA A 18 15.93 14.93 2.99
C ALA A 18 14.56 14.23 2.85
N LEU A 19 13.52 14.77 3.50
CA LEU A 19 12.15 14.27 3.36
C LEU A 19 11.64 14.43 1.92
N THR A 20 11.95 15.54 1.25
CA THR A 20 11.54 15.80 -0.13
C THR A 20 12.20 14.83 -1.12
N VAL A 21 13.47 14.47 -0.91
CA VAL A 21 14.15 13.45 -1.72
C VAL A 21 13.46 12.09 -1.57
N GLN A 22 13.19 11.68 -0.33
CA GLN A 22 12.47 10.42 -0.05
C GLN A 22 11.05 10.44 -0.62
N PHE A 23 10.34 11.56 -0.52
CA PHE A 23 9.02 11.75 -1.10
C PHE A 23 9.01 11.51 -2.61
N ARG A 24 9.97 12.07 -3.34
CA ARG A 24 10.10 11.86 -4.79
C ARG A 24 10.43 10.41 -5.14
N GLN A 25 11.26 9.74 -4.34
CA GLN A 25 11.57 8.32 -4.52
C GLN A 25 10.32 7.44 -4.34
N ILE A 26 9.54 7.69 -3.29
CA ILE A 26 8.28 6.98 -3.03
C ILE A 26 7.27 7.27 -4.15
N LEU A 27 7.16 8.52 -4.62
CA LEU A 27 6.28 8.88 -5.72
C LEU A 27 6.61 8.09 -7.00
N LYS A 28 7.89 7.97 -7.35
CA LYS A 28 8.31 7.15 -8.51
C LYS A 28 7.94 5.68 -8.33
N LYS A 29 8.12 5.13 -7.13
CA LYS A 29 7.70 3.75 -6.80
C LYS A 29 6.19 3.57 -6.90
N ILE A 30 5.38 4.52 -6.43
CA ILE A 30 3.92 4.46 -6.51
C ILE A 30 3.45 4.42 -7.96
N VAL A 31 4.03 5.24 -8.84
CA VAL A 31 3.66 5.25 -10.26
C VAL A 31 3.94 3.90 -10.90
N SER A 32 5.15 3.37 -10.71
CA SER A 32 5.55 2.06 -11.24
C SER A 32 4.70 0.91 -10.67
N ALA A 33 4.43 0.91 -9.37
CA ALA A 33 3.58 -0.08 -8.73
C ALA A 33 2.12 0.01 -9.21
N LYS A 34 1.61 1.21 -9.49
CA LYS A 34 0.25 1.42 -10.00
C LYS A 34 0.09 0.92 -11.44
N GLU A 35 1.11 1.09 -12.28
CA GLU A 35 1.14 0.51 -13.63
C GLU A 35 1.13 -1.02 -13.57
N SER A 36 2.04 -1.61 -12.77
CA SER A 36 2.12 -3.07 -12.60
C SER A 36 0.83 -3.66 -12.01
N MET A 37 0.23 -2.99 -11.01
CA MET A 37 -1.07 -3.37 -10.45
C MET A 37 -2.15 -3.42 -11.55
N GLY A 38 -2.18 -2.44 -12.46
CA GLY A 38 -3.15 -2.39 -13.54
C GLY A 38 -3.07 -3.60 -14.47
N GLU A 39 -1.86 -4.05 -14.81
CA GLU A 39 -1.63 -5.24 -15.63
C GLU A 39 -2.05 -6.53 -14.91
N ILE A 40 -1.66 -6.68 -13.64
CA ILE A 40 -2.00 -7.86 -12.82
C ILE A 40 -3.50 -7.96 -12.59
N LEU A 41 -4.17 -6.84 -12.30
CA LEU A 41 -5.63 -6.81 -12.17
C LEU A 41 -6.33 -7.18 -13.47
N LYS A 42 -5.85 -6.65 -14.61
CA LYS A 42 -6.43 -6.96 -15.93
C LYS A 42 -6.33 -8.45 -16.23
N SER A 43 -5.18 -9.06 -15.97
CA SER A 43 -4.98 -10.51 -16.11
C SER A 43 -5.90 -11.31 -15.17
N SER A 44 -5.99 -10.89 -13.91
CA SER A 44 -6.85 -11.54 -12.90
C SER A 44 -8.33 -11.49 -13.27
N TYR A 45 -8.82 -10.35 -13.76
CA TYR A 45 -10.19 -10.19 -14.25
C TYR A 45 -10.48 -11.06 -15.47
N PHE A 46 -9.49 -11.24 -16.35
CA PHE A 46 -9.63 -12.13 -17.49
C PHE A 46 -9.76 -13.60 -17.03
N SER A 47 -8.88 -14.06 -16.13
CA SER A 47 -8.98 -15.39 -15.52
C SER A 47 -10.29 -15.63 -14.77
N LEU A 48 -10.86 -14.60 -14.14
CA LEU A 48 -12.19 -14.70 -13.52
C LEU A 48 -13.29 -14.89 -14.56
N THR A 49 -13.18 -14.20 -15.70
CA THR A 49 -14.15 -14.33 -16.79
C THR A 49 -14.11 -15.73 -17.40
N GLU A 50 -12.92 -16.29 -17.61
CA GLU A 50 -12.73 -17.68 -18.05
C GLU A 50 -13.30 -18.68 -17.04
N ALA A 51 -12.99 -18.50 -15.75
CA ALA A 51 -13.52 -19.36 -14.70
C ALA A 51 -15.05 -19.32 -14.64
N LYS A 52 -15.66 -18.13 -14.80
CA LYS A 52 -17.11 -17.95 -14.85
C LYS A 52 -17.73 -18.61 -16.09
N TYR A 53 -17.06 -18.53 -17.23
CA TYR A 53 -17.52 -19.17 -18.47
C TYR A 53 -17.55 -20.71 -18.34
N VAL A 54 -16.49 -21.31 -17.78
CA VAL A 54 -16.35 -22.76 -17.70
C VAL A 54 -17.24 -23.39 -16.63
N ALA A 55 -17.39 -22.74 -15.48
CA ALA A 55 -18.08 -23.32 -14.33
C ALA A 55 -19.52 -22.82 -14.13
N GLY A 56 -19.98 -21.87 -14.94
CA GLY A 56 -21.34 -21.35 -14.90
C GLY A 56 -21.66 -20.52 -13.63
N ASP A 57 -22.94 -20.23 -13.41
CA ASP A 57 -23.38 -19.30 -12.36
C ASP A 57 -23.35 -19.91 -10.93
N ASN A 58 -23.17 -21.23 -10.83
CA ASN A 58 -23.16 -21.96 -9.55
C ASN A 58 -21.94 -21.63 -8.67
N ILE A 59 -20.83 -21.15 -9.25
CA ILE A 59 -19.63 -20.75 -8.49
C ILE A 59 -19.92 -19.63 -7.50
N LYS A 60 -20.78 -18.68 -7.86
CA LYS A 60 -21.01 -17.49 -7.04
C LYS A 60 -21.56 -17.86 -5.65
N HIS A 61 -22.50 -18.80 -5.62
CA HIS A 61 -23.10 -19.30 -4.38
C HIS A 61 -22.09 -20.09 -3.54
N VAL A 62 -21.33 -20.99 -4.17
CA VAL A 62 -20.30 -21.79 -3.51
C VAL A 62 -19.21 -20.91 -2.90
N VAL A 63 -18.77 -19.87 -3.60
CA VAL A 63 -17.76 -18.94 -3.06
C VAL A 63 -18.31 -18.19 -1.85
N LEU A 64 -19.53 -17.67 -1.92
CA LEU A 64 -20.15 -16.91 -0.83
C LEU A 64 -20.36 -17.76 0.43
N GLU A 65 -20.80 -19.00 0.29
CA GLU A 65 -20.99 -19.91 1.44
C GLU A 65 -19.68 -20.35 2.09
N ASN A 66 -18.58 -20.42 1.31
CA ASN A 66 -17.26 -20.81 1.83
C ASN A 66 -16.50 -19.65 2.51
N VAL A 67 -17.00 -18.41 2.48
CA VAL A 67 -16.35 -17.29 3.19
C VAL A 67 -16.73 -17.30 4.67
N GLN A 68 -15.98 -18.06 5.48
CA GLN A 68 -16.10 -18.00 6.95
C GLN A 68 -15.02 -17.13 7.59
N ASN A 69 -13.75 -17.42 7.29
CA ASN A 69 -12.60 -16.70 7.83
C ASN A 69 -11.70 -16.19 6.69
N ALA A 70 -11.10 -15.01 6.90
CA ALA A 70 -10.14 -14.45 5.97
C ALA A 70 -8.84 -15.27 5.97
N SER A 71 -8.48 -15.80 4.79
CA SER A 71 -7.22 -16.55 4.58
C SER A 71 -6.00 -15.64 4.47
N LEU A 72 -6.16 -14.45 3.88
CA LEU A 72 -5.17 -13.38 3.93
C LEU A 72 -5.58 -12.32 4.95
N LYS A 73 -4.66 -11.97 5.83
CA LYS A 73 -4.79 -10.87 6.79
C LYS A 73 -3.66 -9.87 6.56
N VAL A 74 -3.89 -8.62 6.94
CA VAL A 74 -2.89 -7.55 6.85
C VAL A 74 -2.46 -7.14 8.24
N ARG A 75 -1.15 -7.05 8.47
CA ARG A 75 -0.55 -6.52 9.69
C ARG A 75 0.03 -5.15 9.41
N SER A 76 -0.18 -4.21 10.33
CA SER A 76 0.45 -2.90 10.27
C SER A 76 1.72 -2.87 11.13
N HIS A 77 2.80 -2.31 10.59
CA HIS A 77 4.05 -2.01 11.26
C HIS A 77 4.35 -0.52 11.15
N GLN A 78 5.16 0.03 12.06
CA GLN A 78 5.59 1.44 12.01
C GLN A 78 7.07 1.52 11.68
N GLU A 79 7.41 2.17 10.56
CA GLU A 79 8.78 2.43 10.13
C GLU A 79 9.14 3.90 10.39
N ASN A 80 10.31 4.19 10.96
CA ASN A 80 10.71 5.56 11.26
C ASN A 80 11.70 6.09 10.21
N ILE A 81 11.31 7.11 9.45
CA ILE A 81 12.15 7.74 8.43
C ILE A 81 12.33 9.22 8.79
N ALA A 82 13.58 9.63 9.02
CA ALA A 82 13.96 11.01 9.36
C ALA A 82 13.15 11.63 10.53
N GLY A 83 12.69 10.79 11.47
CA GLY A 83 11.90 11.20 12.63
C GLY A 83 10.39 11.35 12.34
N VAL A 84 9.90 10.75 11.25
CA VAL A 84 8.47 10.61 10.93
C VAL A 84 8.13 9.11 10.99
N LYS A 85 7.11 8.76 11.76
CA LYS A 85 6.60 7.38 11.85
C LYS A 85 5.64 7.12 10.68
N LEU A 86 6.02 6.24 9.78
CA LEU A 86 5.25 5.85 8.61
C LEU A 86 4.59 4.49 8.85
N PRO A 87 3.28 4.34 8.57
CA PRO A 87 2.63 3.05 8.62
C PRO A 87 3.03 2.21 7.39
N LYS A 88 3.48 0.98 7.65
CA LYS A 88 3.78 -0.04 6.65
C LYS A 88 2.81 -1.19 6.81
N PHE A 89 2.38 -1.79 5.70
CA PHE A 89 1.52 -2.96 5.72
C PHE A 89 2.27 -4.19 5.20
N GLU A 90 2.10 -5.30 5.90
CA GLU A 90 2.60 -6.62 5.52
C GLU A 90 1.41 -7.57 5.42
N TYR A 91 1.37 -8.40 4.38
CA TYR A 91 0.37 -9.45 4.28
C TYR A 91 0.86 -10.70 5.02
N PHE A 92 -0.06 -11.41 5.65
CA PHE A 92 0.18 -12.67 6.33
C PHE A 92 -0.93 -13.65 5.93
N THR A 93 -0.53 -14.85 5.56
CA THR A 93 -1.44 -15.96 5.29
C THR A 93 -1.60 -16.78 6.56
N ASP A 94 -2.83 -16.85 7.06
CA ASP A 94 -3.16 -17.75 8.16
C ASP A 94 -3.31 -19.15 7.57
N GLY A 95 -2.47 -20.09 8.02
CA GLY A 95 -2.15 -21.35 7.32
C GLY A 95 -3.27 -22.37 7.12
N GLU A 96 -4.55 -22.01 7.27
CA GLU A 96 -5.67 -22.91 7.02
C GLU A 96 -6.35 -22.59 5.68
N THR A 97 -5.89 -23.25 4.63
CA THR A 97 -6.54 -23.18 3.33
C THR A 97 -7.66 -24.22 3.26
N LYS A 98 -8.76 -24.04 4.00
CA LYS A 98 -9.93 -24.94 3.99
C LYS A 98 -10.84 -24.78 2.75
N ASN A 99 -10.26 -24.64 1.55
CA ASN A 99 -11.00 -24.44 0.29
C ASN A 99 -10.69 -25.52 -0.76
N ASP A 100 -10.54 -26.78 -0.33
CA ASP A 100 -10.37 -27.92 -1.24
C ASP A 100 -11.67 -28.31 -1.97
N LEU A 101 -12.84 -27.83 -1.53
CA LEU A 101 -14.12 -28.25 -2.09
C LEU A 101 -14.59 -27.44 -3.32
N THR A 102 -13.96 -26.31 -3.65
CA THR A 102 -14.39 -25.41 -4.74
C THR A 102 -13.99 -25.88 -6.15
N GLY A 103 -13.34 -27.05 -6.26
CA GLY A 103 -12.81 -27.60 -7.52
C GLY A 103 -13.33 -28.98 -7.92
N LEU A 104 -14.29 -29.57 -7.19
CA LEU A 104 -14.82 -30.91 -7.47
C LEU A 104 -15.81 -30.97 -8.65
N ALA A 105 -16.32 -29.82 -9.10
CA ALA A 105 -17.18 -29.71 -10.29
C ALA A 105 -16.38 -29.38 -11.57
N ARG A 106 -17.04 -29.39 -12.74
CA ARG A 106 -16.44 -28.95 -14.01
C ARG A 106 -15.85 -27.54 -13.86
N GLY A 107 -14.56 -27.38 -14.12
CA GLY A 107 -13.87 -26.08 -14.13
C GLY A 107 -12.96 -25.77 -12.93
N GLY A 108 -12.80 -26.69 -11.98
CA GLY A 108 -11.97 -26.46 -10.77
C GLY A 108 -10.54 -25.98 -11.03
N GLN A 109 -9.90 -26.43 -12.11
CA GLN A 109 -8.55 -25.98 -12.48
C GLN A 109 -8.51 -24.48 -12.82
N GLN A 110 -9.53 -23.96 -13.50
CA GLN A 110 -9.63 -22.54 -13.85
C GLN A 110 -9.96 -21.68 -12.63
N VAL A 111 -10.72 -22.22 -11.67
CA VAL A 111 -11.00 -21.57 -10.39
C VAL A 111 -9.72 -21.43 -9.56
N GLN A 112 -8.88 -22.48 -9.51
CA GLN A 112 -7.61 -22.41 -8.81
C GLN A 112 -6.61 -21.46 -9.49
N ALA A 113 -6.57 -21.43 -10.83
CA ALA A 113 -5.78 -20.46 -11.58
C ALA A 113 -6.22 -19.02 -11.29
N CYS A 114 -7.53 -18.76 -11.31
CA CYS A 114 -8.11 -17.48 -10.91
C CYS A 114 -7.73 -17.11 -9.47
N ARG A 115 -7.85 -18.03 -8.53
CA ARG A 115 -7.46 -17.82 -7.13
C ARG A 115 -6.00 -17.38 -6.99
N THR A 116 -5.08 -18.09 -7.63
CA THR A 116 -3.65 -17.75 -7.56
C THR A 116 -3.34 -16.40 -8.19
N ALA A 117 -4.05 -16.02 -9.27
CA ALA A 117 -3.95 -14.68 -9.85
C ALA A 117 -4.45 -13.59 -8.87
N TYR A 118 -5.59 -13.80 -8.21
CA TYR A 118 -6.13 -12.86 -7.24
C TYR A 118 -5.29 -12.74 -5.97
N VAL A 119 -4.66 -13.83 -5.50
CA VAL A 119 -3.74 -13.77 -4.36
C VAL A 119 -2.56 -12.84 -4.69
N LYS A 120 -1.93 -13.02 -5.87
CA LYS A 120 -0.87 -12.12 -6.35
C LYS A 120 -1.34 -10.67 -6.51
N ALA A 121 -2.57 -10.46 -6.98
CA ALA A 121 -3.15 -9.13 -7.07
C ALA A 121 -3.31 -8.46 -5.70
N ILE A 122 -3.74 -9.21 -4.68
CA ILE A 122 -3.87 -8.72 -3.31
C ILE A 122 -2.49 -8.36 -2.73
N GLU A 123 -1.46 -9.16 -2.96
CA GLU A 123 -0.09 -8.87 -2.51
C GLU A 123 0.39 -7.49 -3.03
N VAL A 124 0.24 -7.24 -4.33
CA VAL A 124 0.62 -5.96 -4.94
C VAL A 124 -0.27 -4.80 -4.45
N LEU A 125 -1.55 -5.06 -4.20
CA LEU A 125 -2.46 -4.06 -3.63
C LEU A 125 -2.07 -3.67 -2.20
N VAL A 126 -1.64 -4.63 -1.38
CA VAL A 126 -1.18 -4.36 -0.01
C VAL A 126 0.10 -3.53 -0.03
N GLU A 127 1.04 -3.85 -0.91
CA GLU A 127 2.26 -3.06 -1.09
C GLU A 127 1.95 -1.63 -1.55
N LEU A 128 1.06 -1.48 -2.54
CA LEU A 128 0.65 -0.16 -3.03
C LEU A 128 -0.07 0.66 -1.94
N ALA A 129 -0.96 0.03 -1.17
CA ALA A 129 -1.64 0.68 -0.05
C ALA A 129 -0.63 1.18 0.99
N SER A 130 0.40 0.37 1.31
CA SER A 130 1.49 0.76 2.21
C SER A 130 2.22 2.01 1.71
N LEU A 131 2.55 2.05 0.42
CA LEU A 131 3.20 3.21 -0.19
C LEU A 131 2.29 4.45 -0.18
N GLN A 132 1.00 4.31 -0.48
CA GLN A 132 0.05 5.41 -0.51
C GLN A 132 -0.22 6.00 0.88
N THR A 133 -0.41 5.17 1.90
CA THR A 133 -0.61 5.65 3.28
C THR A 133 0.66 6.31 3.82
N SER A 134 1.84 5.73 3.54
CA SER A 134 3.12 6.37 3.86
C SER A 134 3.30 7.70 3.13
N PHE A 135 2.85 7.81 1.88
CA PHE A 135 2.95 9.04 1.10
C PHE A 135 2.10 10.18 1.68
N LEU A 136 0.85 9.91 2.08
CA LEU A 136 -0.03 10.89 2.70
C LEU A 136 0.52 11.42 4.02
N THR A 137 1.00 10.52 4.88
CA THR A 137 1.59 10.88 6.18
C THR A 137 2.90 11.67 6.02
N LEU A 138 3.71 11.34 5.01
CA LEU A 138 4.94 12.06 4.73
C LEU A 138 4.69 13.45 4.12
N ASP A 139 3.68 13.61 3.26
CA ASP A 139 3.27 14.93 2.72
C ASP A 139 2.85 15.89 3.84
N GLU A 140 2.05 15.42 4.79
CA GLU A 140 1.65 16.21 5.95
C GLU A 140 2.86 16.63 6.81
N ALA A 141 3.80 15.70 7.04
CA ALA A 141 5.04 15.98 7.76
C ALA A 141 5.93 17.02 7.04
N ILE A 142 6.01 16.99 5.72
CA ILE A 142 6.73 18.00 4.93
C ILE A 142 6.05 19.36 5.06
N LYS A 143 4.72 19.43 4.89
CA LYS A 143 3.95 20.68 5.00
C LYS A 143 4.12 21.33 6.37
N THR A 144 4.03 20.56 7.44
CA THR A 144 4.23 21.07 8.81
C THR A 144 5.67 21.53 9.04
N THR A 145 6.67 20.82 8.52
CA THR A 145 8.08 21.22 8.60
C THR A 145 8.35 22.52 7.84
N ASN A 146 7.83 22.64 6.61
CA ASN A 146 7.96 23.86 5.79
C ASN A 146 7.26 25.06 6.42
N ARG A 147 6.08 24.87 7.04
CA ARG A 147 5.42 25.93 7.82
C ARG A 147 6.28 26.40 8.99
N ARG A 148 6.95 25.47 9.70
CA ARG A 148 7.86 25.81 10.82
C ARG A 148 9.10 26.57 10.36
N VAL A 149 9.72 26.16 9.25
CA VAL A 149 10.82 26.90 8.61
C VAL A 149 10.35 28.31 8.23
N ASN A 150 9.17 28.37 7.59
CA ASN A 150 8.32 29.53 7.34
C ASN A 150 8.35 30.58 8.47
N ALA A 151 7.79 30.16 9.59
CA ALA A 151 7.65 30.97 10.79
C ALA A 151 8.99 31.41 11.39
N LEU A 152 10.00 30.54 11.38
CA LEU A 152 11.33 30.86 11.91
C LEU A 152 12.03 31.94 11.09
N GLU A 153 11.84 31.95 9.77
CA GLU A 153 12.46 32.90 8.86
C GLU A 153 11.76 34.27 8.90
N ASN A 154 10.43 34.28 8.80
CA ASN A 154 9.67 35.51 8.60
C ASN A 154 9.08 36.12 9.89
N VAL A 155 8.99 35.36 10.99
CA VAL A 155 8.37 35.85 12.25
C VAL A 155 9.37 35.92 13.40
N VAL A 156 10.30 34.96 13.51
CA VAL A 156 11.19 34.84 14.69
C VAL A 156 12.56 35.51 14.49
N LYS A 157 13.13 35.53 13.29
CA LYS A 157 14.37 36.28 12.99
C LYS A 157 14.21 37.80 13.03
N PRO A 158 13.12 38.41 12.52
CA PRO A 158 12.95 39.87 12.52
C PRO A 158 12.38 40.47 13.82
N ARG A 159 11.97 39.65 14.80
CA ARG A 159 11.61 40.08 16.16
C ARG A 159 12.77 39.87 17.13
#